data_AF-A0A8A0RLS7-F1
#
_entry.id   AF-A0A8A0RLS7-F1
#
_cell.length_a   1.000
_cell.length_b   1.000
_cell.length_c   1.000
_cell.angle_alpha   90.00
_cell.angle_beta   90.00
_cell.angle_gamma   90.00
#
_symmetry.space_group_name_H-M   'P 1'
#
loop_
_entity.id
_entity.type
_entity.pdbx_description
1 polymer ?
#
loop_
_entity_poly.entity_id
_entity_poly.type
_entity_poly.pdbx_seq_one_letter_code
_entity_poly.pdbx_strand_id
1 'polypeptide(L)'
;MTTDRVYKPKSSPNEAVEYINSLSNYHFDYKIVKTFIRGVSIYPTGSYVVLNTGEKGCVISQNENLPTRPIIRATEDKYGNPIDKIYDLMICTSIFIQEML
;
A
#
# COMPACT_ATOMS: atom_id res chain seq x y z
N MET A 1 20.32 -31.21 24.06
CA MET A 1 21.51 -31.97 24.51
C MET A 1 21.44 -33.30 23.79
N THR A 2 21.98 -33.45 22.58
CA THR A 2 23.33 -33.95 22.25
C THR A 2 23.39 -33.95 20.71
N THR A 3 24.32 -33.40 19.92
CA THR A 3 25.72 -33.02 20.08
C THR A 3 26.11 -32.17 18.85
N ASP A 4 27.06 -31.25 19.05
CA ASP A 4 27.76 -30.44 18.04
C ASP A 4 28.65 -31.33 17.14
N ARG A 5 28.73 -31.05 15.83
CA ARG A 5 29.94 -31.34 15.01
C ARG A 5 29.92 -30.68 13.62
N VAL A 6 30.79 -29.66 13.49
CA VAL A 6 32.03 -29.66 12.68
C VAL A 6 31.91 -30.30 11.28
N TYR A 7 31.97 -29.49 10.21
CA TYR A 7 32.65 -29.76 8.89
C TYR A 7 32.03 -28.99 7.69
N LYS A 8 31.90 -27.66 7.78
CA LYS A 8 32.01 -26.81 6.58
C LYS A 8 32.64 -25.47 6.96
N PRO A 9 33.75 -25.04 6.32
CA PRO A 9 34.42 -23.80 6.67
C PRO A 9 33.51 -22.61 6.36
N LYS A 10 33.65 -21.51 7.12
CA LYS A 10 32.87 -20.28 7.01
C LYS A 10 32.85 -19.78 5.56
N SER A 11 31.73 -19.97 4.85
CA SER A 11 31.37 -19.05 3.78
C SER A 11 30.96 -17.75 4.46
N SER A 12 31.81 -16.75 4.35
CA SER A 12 31.57 -15.39 4.84
C SER A 12 30.18 -14.92 4.39
N PRO A 13 29.34 -14.32 5.25
CA PRO A 13 28.01 -13.82 4.87
C PRO A 13 28.06 -12.91 3.64
N ASN A 14 29.18 -12.22 3.44
CA ASN A 14 29.44 -11.34 2.31
C ASN A 14 29.36 -12.04 0.95
N GLU A 15 29.81 -13.30 0.85
CA GLU A 15 29.81 -14.05 -0.41
C GLU A 15 28.39 -14.53 -0.77
N ALA A 16 27.58 -14.86 0.24
CA ALA A 16 26.16 -15.13 0.06
C ALA A 16 25.38 -13.87 -0.35
N VAL A 17 25.74 -12.70 0.20
CA VAL A 17 25.14 -11.42 -0.17
C VAL A 17 25.54 -11.00 -1.60
N GLU A 18 26.79 -11.21 -2.03
CA GLU A 18 27.21 -10.97 -3.41
C GLU A 18 26.50 -11.90 -4.40
N TYR A 19 26.29 -13.17 -4.04
CA TYR A 19 25.55 -14.11 -4.88
C TYR A 19 24.07 -13.71 -5.03
N ILE A 20 23.43 -13.26 -3.94
CA ILE A 20 22.05 -12.74 -3.96
C ILE A 20 21.97 -11.43 -4.76
N ASN A 21 22.94 -10.53 -4.61
CA ASN A 21 22.99 -9.28 -5.37
C ASN A 21 23.25 -9.51 -6.87
N SER A 22 24.07 -10.49 -7.24
CA SER A 22 24.32 -10.87 -8.63
C SER A 22 23.07 -11.41 -9.34
N LEU A 23 22.09 -11.95 -8.60
CA LEU A 23 20.83 -12.46 -9.14
C LEU A 23 19.70 -11.42 -9.14
N SER A 24 19.85 -10.30 -8.43
CA SER A 24 18.76 -9.32 -8.26
C SER A 24 18.59 -8.36 -9.44
N ASN A 25 19.42 -8.46 -10.49
CA ASN A 25 19.44 -7.47 -11.56
C ASN A 25 18.48 -7.74 -12.72
N TYR A 26 17.57 -8.73 -12.65
CA TYR A 26 16.73 -9.05 -13.81
C TYR A 26 15.36 -9.71 -13.57
N HIS A 27 14.73 -9.66 -12.39
CA HIS A 27 13.54 -10.51 -12.14
C HIS A 27 12.44 -9.98 -11.20
N PHE A 28 12.13 -8.68 -11.20
CA PHE A 28 10.84 -8.25 -10.66
C PHE A 28 9.91 -7.83 -11.80
N ASP A 29 9.14 -8.83 -12.23
CA ASP A 29 8.04 -8.68 -13.17
C ASP A 29 7.11 -7.57 -12.65
N TYR A 30 6.96 -6.50 -13.44
CA TYR A 30 6.13 -5.35 -13.11
C TYR A 30 4.72 -5.77 -12.66
N LYS A 31 4.24 -6.94 -13.12
CA LYS A 31 2.99 -7.57 -12.67
C LYS A 31 2.98 -8.01 -11.21
N ILE A 32 4.07 -8.57 -10.69
CA ILE A 32 4.15 -9.02 -9.28
C ILE A 32 4.21 -7.80 -8.38
N VAL A 33 5.02 -6.80 -8.73
CA VAL A 33 5.08 -5.52 -8.00
C VAL A 33 3.72 -4.81 -8.06
N LYS A 34 3.06 -4.76 -9.22
CA LYS A 34 1.69 -4.20 -9.37
C LYS A 34 0.65 -4.98 -8.57
N THR A 35 0.76 -6.30 -8.46
CA THR A 35 -0.16 -7.14 -7.67
C THR A 35 0.10 -6.99 -6.18
N PHE A 36 1.37 -6.88 -5.77
CA PHE A 36 1.76 -6.63 -4.38
C PHE A 36 1.36 -5.23 -3.95
N ILE A 37 1.55 -4.21 -4.79
CA ILE A 37 1.05 -2.84 -4.57
C ILE A 37 -0.49 -2.79 -4.57
N ARG A 38 -1.17 -3.56 -5.44
CA ARG A 38 -2.63 -3.75 -5.38
C ARG A 38 -3.06 -4.41 -4.06
N GLY A 39 -2.28 -5.37 -3.55
CA GLY A 39 -2.54 -6.07 -2.29
C GLY A 39 -2.21 -5.25 -1.04
N VAL A 40 -1.18 -4.41 -1.10
CA VAL A 40 -0.77 -3.42 -0.09
C VAL A 40 -1.40 -2.08 -0.44
N SER A 41 -2.72 -2.06 -0.60
CA SER A 41 -3.47 -0.81 -0.70
C SER A 41 -3.36 -0.10 0.65
N ILE A 42 -2.70 1.06 0.70
CA ILE A 42 -2.57 1.86 1.94
C ILE A 42 -3.96 2.22 2.49
N TYR A 43 -4.94 2.37 1.59
CA TYR A 43 -6.34 2.62 1.91
C TYR A 43 -7.20 1.56 1.25
N PRO A 44 -7.38 0.36 1.82
CA PRO A 44 -8.11 -0.72 1.16
C PRO A 44 -9.57 -0.32 0.87
N THR A 45 -10.13 -0.87 -0.21
CA THR A 45 -11.56 -0.69 -0.51
C THR A 45 -12.42 -1.15 0.66
N GLY A 46 -13.42 -0.35 1.03
CA GLY A 46 -14.25 -0.56 2.21
C GLY A 46 -13.75 0.17 3.47
N SER A 47 -12.54 0.75 3.44
CA SER A 47 -12.03 1.54 4.58
C SER A 47 -12.81 2.83 4.77
N TYR A 48 -13.10 3.15 6.03
CA TYR A 48 -13.63 4.46 6.39
C TYR A 48 -12.50 5.45 6.55
N VAL A 49 -12.68 6.65 5.99
CA VAL A 49 -11.65 7.69 5.97
C VAL A 49 -12.27 9.05 6.21
N VAL A 50 -11.48 9.93 6.80
CA VAL A 50 -11.79 11.34 6.99
C VAL A 50 -10.96 12.14 5.99
N LEU A 51 -11.61 12.98 5.19
CA LEU A 51 -10.97 13.88 4.25
C LEU A 51 -10.50 15.15 4.97
N ASN A 52 -9.52 15.84 4.41
CA ASN A 52 -9.05 17.14 4.88
C ASN A 52 -10.13 18.24 4.90
N THR A 53 -11.23 18.05 4.17
CA THR A 53 -12.42 18.92 4.20
C THR A 53 -13.25 18.76 5.48
N GLY A 54 -12.96 17.72 6.27
CA GLY A 54 -13.76 17.27 7.42
C GLY A 54 -14.90 16.33 7.05
N GLU A 55 -15.09 16.06 5.75
CA GLU A 55 -16.05 15.07 5.26
C GLU A 55 -15.58 13.65 5.60
N LYS A 56 -16.51 12.76 5.92
CA LYS A 56 -16.24 11.35 6.18
C LYS A 56 -16.87 10.48 5.10
N GLY A 57 -16.17 9.41 4.76
CA GLY A 57 -16.60 8.53 3.69
C GLY A 57 -15.94 7.18 3.72
N CYS A 58 -16.26 6.40 2.69
CA CYS A 58 -15.72 5.07 2.50
C CYS A 58 -14.99 4.99 1.15
N VAL A 59 -13.89 4.25 1.11
CA VAL A 59 -13.15 3.98 -0.11
C VAL A 59 -13.94 2.99 -0.97
N ILE A 60 -14.41 3.44 -2.13
CA ILE A 60 -15.24 2.61 -3.03
C ILE A 60 -14.42 1.92 -4.13
N SER A 61 -13.29 2.51 -4.52
CA SER A 61 -12.45 1.96 -5.58
C SER A 61 -11.01 2.45 -5.46
N GLN A 62 -10.08 1.64 -5.96
CA GLN A 62 -8.67 2.00 -6.08
C GLN A 62 -8.37 2.47 -7.49
N ASN A 63 -7.56 3.51 -7.60
CA ASN A 63 -7.01 3.92 -8.87
C ASN A 63 -5.82 3.02 -9.25
N GLU A 64 -5.92 2.29 -10.36
CA GLU A 64 -4.95 1.25 -10.74
C GLU A 64 -3.51 1.75 -10.94
N ASN A 65 -3.36 3.02 -11.27
CA ASN A 65 -2.07 3.67 -11.50
C ASN A 65 -1.54 4.38 -10.24
N LEU A 66 -2.40 4.66 -9.25
CA LEU A 66 -2.11 5.47 -8.06
C LEU A 66 -2.92 4.97 -6.83
N PRO A 67 -2.46 3.93 -6.11
CA PRO A 67 -3.15 3.38 -4.94
C PRO A 67 -3.16 4.33 -3.73
N THR A 68 -2.31 5.36 -3.73
CA THR A 68 -2.31 6.44 -2.73
C THR A 68 -3.46 7.43 -2.91
N ARG A 69 -4.12 7.40 -4.07
CA ARG A 69 -5.22 8.29 -4.45
C ARG A 69 -6.45 7.47 -4.81
N PRO A 70 -7.14 6.84 -3.85
CA PRO A 70 -8.35 6.09 -4.13
C PRO A 70 -9.54 6.99 -4.48
N ILE A 71 -10.62 6.36 -4.95
CA ILE A 71 -11.93 6.99 -5.13
C ILE A 71 -12.74 6.80 -3.85
N ILE A 72 -13.22 7.90 -3.29
CA ILE A 72 -13.91 7.94 -2.00
C ILE A 72 -15.34 8.40 -2.20
N ARG A 73 -16.30 7.72 -1.57
CA ARG A 73 -17.67 8.19 -1.44
C ARG A 73 -17.85 8.82 -0.08
N ALA A 74 -17.98 10.14 -0.05
CA ALA A 74 -18.31 10.88 1.16
C ALA A 74 -19.80 10.68 1.48
N THR A 75 -20.07 10.17 2.68
CA THR A 75 -21.41 9.90 3.19
C THR A 75 -21.85 10.93 4.23
N GLU A 76 -20.89 11.60 4.87
CA GLU A 76 -21.13 12.60 5.90
C GLU A 76 -20.27 13.85 5.66
N ASP A 77 -20.86 15.02 5.80
CA ASP A 77 -20.12 16.29 5.83
C ASP A 77 -19.50 16.53 7.21
N LYS A 78 -18.62 17.54 7.32
CA LYS A 78 -17.99 17.96 8.59
C LYS A 78 -18.97 18.30 9.72
N TYR A 79 -20.23 18.58 9.37
CA TYR A 79 -21.32 18.87 10.32
C TYR A 79 -22.17 17.64 10.67
N GLY A 80 -21.84 16.45 10.14
CA GLY A 80 -22.63 15.22 10.33
C GLY A 80 -23.89 15.16 9.48
N ASN A 81 -24.04 16.06 8.50
CA ASN A 81 -25.14 15.99 7.54
C ASN A 81 -24.87 14.87 6.53
N PRO A 82 -25.88 14.05 6.18
CA PRO A 82 -25.72 13.03 5.16
C PRO A 82 -25.51 13.69 3.80
N ILE A 83 -24.43 13.31 3.12
CA ILE A 83 -24.12 13.71 1.76
C ILE A 83 -23.89 12.47 0.91
N ASP A 84 -24.04 12.58 -0.40
CA ASP A 84 -23.68 11.50 -1.32
C ASP A 84 -22.84 12.10 -2.45
N LYS A 85 -21.54 12.24 -2.18
CA LYS A 85 -20.57 12.79 -3.13
C LYS A 85 -19.45 11.81 -3.36
N ILE A 86 -19.02 11.70 -4.60
CA ILE A 86 -17.88 10.86 -5.00
C ILE A 86 -16.71 11.79 -5.31
N TYR A 87 -15.60 11.56 -4.61
CA TYR A 87 -14.34 12.25 -4.81
C TYR A 87 -13.33 11.28 -5.42
N ASP A 88 -12.91 11.55 -6.65
CA ASP A 88 -11.74 10.92 -7.22
C ASP A 88 -10.50 11.72 -6.83
N LEU A 89 -9.70 11.20 -5.89
CA LEU A 89 -8.49 11.87 -5.43
C LEU A 89 -7.39 11.94 -6.50
N MET A 90 -7.52 11.23 -7.62
CA MET A 90 -6.62 11.41 -8.76
C MET A 90 -6.88 12.74 -9.49
N ILE A 91 -8.15 13.13 -9.61
CA ILE A 91 -8.57 14.36 -10.28
C ILE A 91 -8.51 15.53 -9.30
N CYS A 92 -8.96 15.31 -8.07
CA CYS A 92 -9.05 16.32 -7.03
C CYS A 92 -7.78 16.34 -6.15
N THR A 93 -6.72 16.99 -6.62
CA THR A 93 -5.44 17.09 -5.89
C THR A 93 -5.53 17.89 -4.59
N SER A 94 -6.50 18.80 -4.48
CA SER A 94 -6.73 19.62 -3.28
C SER A 94 -7.33 18.83 -2.11
N ILE A 95 -7.89 17.65 -2.36
CA ILE A 95 -8.51 16.79 -1.36
C ILE A 95 -7.57 15.62 -1.08
N PHE A 96 -7.42 15.26 0.19
CA PHE A 96 -6.62 14.12 0.62
C PHE A 96 -7.18 13.50 1.90
N ILE A 97 -6.80 12.25 2.15
CA ILE A 97 -7.17 11.52 3.35
C ILE A 97 -6.35 12.09 4.51
N GLN A 98 -7.05 12.61 5.52
CA GLN A 98 -6.45 13.11 6.75
C GLN A 98 -6.26 11.98 7.77
N GLU A 99 -7.24 11.08 7.90
CA GLU A 99 -7.21 9.99 8.87
C GLU A 99 -8.01 8.78 8.36
N MET A 100 -7.62 7.57 8.77
CA MET A 100 -8.34 6.32 8.50
C MET A 100 -8.98 5.84 9.81
N LEU A 101 -10.27 5.45 9.75
CA LEU A 101 -11.10 5.02 10.87
C LEU A 101 -11.15 3.49 11.00
#